data_AF-A0A538CF82-F1
#
_entry.id   AF-A0A538CF82-F1
#
_cell.length_a   1.000
_cell.length_b   1.000
_cell.length_c   1.000
_cell.angle_alpha   90.00
_cell.angle_beta   90.00
_cell.angle_gamma   90.00
#
_symmetry.space_group_name_H-M   'P 1'
#
loop_
_entity.id
_entity.type
_entity.pdbx_description
1 polymer ?
#
loop_
_entity_poly.entity_id
_entity_poly.type
_entity_poly.pdbx_seq_one_letter_code
_entity_poly.pdbx_strand_id
1 'polypeptide(L)'
;MTDVLTRQELLRRAAAGGALFTVPGLLAACGGSSSKSASSSTSHTLAKTLRFGNWPLYIDVNEKTKSHPSLTQFQKKTGVHVQYTEDINDNATYFGKIQGPLSRGQSIDRDIIVMTDNSRYPSLLIKKGWV
;
A
#
# COMPACT_ATOMS: atom_id res chain seq x y z
N MET A 1 20.61 -50.46 5.36
CA MET A 1 19.71 -49.90 4.34
C MET A 1 19.01 -48.71 4.95
N THR A 2 19.34 -47.50 4.52
CA THR A 2 18.66 -46.28 4.96
C THR A 2 17.44 -46.08 4.08
N ASP A 3 16.26 -46.44 4.58
CA ASP A 3 15.01 -46.22 3.85
C ASP A 3 14.76 -44.71 3.70
N VAL A 4 14.86 -44.24 2.46
CA VAL A 4 14.59 -42.83 2.12
C VAL A 4 13.08 -42.66 2.05
N LEU A 5 12.49 -42.14 3.13
CA LEU A 5 11.07 -41.79 3.15
C LEU A 5 10.79 -40.73 2.08
N THR A 6 10.00 -41.09 1.08
CA THR A 6 9.58 -40.12 0.06
C THR A 6 8.63 -39.10 0.68
N ARG A 7 8.66 -37.85 0.19
CA ARG A 7 7.74 -36.78 0.65
C ARG A 7 6.28 -37.21 0.60
N GLN A 8 5.94 -38.11 -0.31
CA GLN A 8 4.60 -38.62 -0.52
C GLN A 8 4.22 -39.69 0.53
N GLU A 9 5.17 -40.53 0.95
CA GLU A 9 5.01 -41.45 2.10
C GLU A 9 4.77 -40.68 3.41
N LEU A 10 5.54 -39.60 3.63
CA LEU A 10 5.44 -38.76 4.83
C LEU A 10 4.04 -38.14 4.95
N LEU A 11 3.52 -37.58 3.85
CA LEU A 11 2.20 -36.94 3.82
C LEU A 11 1.06 -37.95 3.99
N ARG A 12 1.18 -39.15 3.42
CA ARG A 12 0.18 -40.22 3.59
C ARG A 12 0.13 -40.75 5.03
N ARG A 13 1.28 -40.87 5.68
CA ARG A 13 1.35 -41.27 7.10
C ARG A 13 0.86 -40.18 8.05
N ALA A 14 1.09 -38.91 7.74
CA ALA A 14 0.52 -37.78 8.49
C ALA A 14 -1.02 -37.74 8.38
N ALA A 15 -1.58 -38.06 7.21
CA ALA A 15 -3.03 -38.13 7.02
C ALA A 15 -3.69 -39.30 7.78
N ALA A 16 -2.99 -40.42 7.96
CA ALA A 16 -3.49 -41.58 8.69
C ALA A 16 -3.35 -41.47 10.22
N GLY A 17 -2.50 -40.57 10.73
CA GLY A 17 -2.23 -40.38 12.17
C GLY A 17 -3.03 -39.26 12.87
N GLY A 18 -3.85 -38.50 12.14
CA GLY A 18 -4.46 -37.26 12.64
C GLY A 18 -5.89 -37.37 13.21
N ALA A 19 -6.41 -38.58 13.44
CA ALA A 19 -7.82 -38.77 13.82
C ALA A 19 -8.08 -38.86 15.35
N LEU A 20 -7.29 -38.20 16.20
CA LEU A 20 -7.43 -38.30 17.67
C LEU A 20 -7.35 -36.97 18.43
N PHE A 21 -7.89 -35.88 17.90
CA PHE A 21 -8.27 -34.72 18.74
C PHE A 21 -9.60 -34.12 18.29
N THR A 22 -10.69 -34.66 18.82
CA THR A 22 -12.00 -34.03 18.86
C THR A 22 -11.99 -32.88 19.88
N VAL A 23 -11.57 -31.69 19.46
CA VAL A 23 -11.81 -30.45 20.21
C VAL A 23 -12.84 -29.62 19.43
N PRO A 24 -14.11 -29.55 19.85
CA PRO A 24 -15.14 -28.77 19.16
C PRO A 24 -14.99 -27.24 19.40
N GLY A 25 -13.76 -26.72 19.52
CA GLY A 25 -13.49 -25.38 20.05
C GLY A 25 -12.57 -24.48 19.22
N LEU A 26 -12.04 -24.92 18.06
CA LEU A 26 -11.09 -24.11 17.29
C LEU A 26 -11.71 -23.29 16.15
N LEU A 27 -13.04 -23.33 15.98
CA LEU A 27 -13.77 -22.47 15.03
C LEU A 27 -13.79 -20.99 15.43
N ALA A 28 -13.29 -20.62 16.62
CA ALA A 28 -13.17 -19.23 17.06
C ALA A 28 -11.89 -18.52 16.56
N ALA A 29 -10.94 -19.22 15.94
CA ALA A 29 -9.66 -18.62 15.53
C ALA A 29 -9.59 -18.20 14.04
N CYS A 30 -10.59 -18.55 13.22
CA CYS A 30 -10.76 -18.03 11.85
C CYS A 30 -11.83 -16.93 11.75
N GLY A 31 -12.45 -16.54 12.87
CA GLY A 31 -13.16 -15.27 12.96
C GLY A 31 -12.11 -14.17 13.04
N GLY A 32 -11.56 -13.79 11.88
CA GLY A 32 -10.64 -12.67 11.77
C GLY A 32 -11.24 -11.51 12.55
N SER A 33 -10.66 -11.24 13.72
CA SER A 33 -10.92 -10.03 14.46
C SER A 33 -10.58 -8.93 13.49
N SER A 34 -11.62 -8.38 12.86
CA SER A 34 -11.52 -7.16 12.09
C SER A 34 -10.86 -6.21 13.07
N SER A 35 -9.59 -5.92 12.81
CA SER A 35 -8.90 -4.80 13.41
C SER A 35 -9.89 -3.66 13.23
N LYS A 36 -10.58 -3.33 14.32
CA LYS A 36 -11.48 -2.20 14.36
C LYS A 36 -10.50 -1.07 14.19
N SER A 37 -10.35 -0.63 12.93
CA SER A 37 -9.51 0.48 12.57
C SER A 37 -9.92 1.57 13.55
N ALA A 38 -9.01 1.85 14.48
CA ALA A 38 -9.25 2.88 15.46
C ALA A 38 -9.40 4.13 14.62
N SER A 39 -10.64 4.54 14.36
CA SER A 39 -10.93 5.87 13.87
C SER A 39 -10.56 6.77 15.03
N SER A 40 -9.28 7.06 15.12
CA SER A 40 -8.77 8.17 15.90
C SER A 40 -9.50 9.37 15.31
N SER A 41 -10.50 9.86 16.03
CA SER A 41 -11.04 11.19 15.82
C SER A 41 -10.02 12.21 16.30
N THR A 42 -8.77 12.09 15.83
CA THR A 42 -7.84 13.19 15.85
C THR A 42 -8.44 14.22 14.92
N SER A 43 -8.68 15.42 15.46
CA SER A 43 -8.87 16.60 14.62
C SER A 43 -7.57 16.76 13.83
N HIS A 44 -7.49 16.11 12.67
CA HIS A 44 -6.33 16.18 11.81
C HIS A 44 -6.37 17.54 11.12
N THR A 45 -5.63 18.50 11.67
CA THR A 45 -5.35 19.74 10.97
C THR A 45 -4.56 19.40 9.72
N LEU A 46 -5.06 19.78 8.55
CA LEU A 46 -4.34 19.60 7.30
C LEU A 46 -3.03 20.40 7.33
N ALA A 47 -2.01 19.86 6.67
CA ALA A 47 -0.78 20.60 6.42
C ALA A 47 -1.07 21.85 5.59
N LYS A 48 -0.31 22.93 5.80
CA LYS A 48 -0.41 24.17 4.99
C LYS A 48 -0.13 23.91 3.51
N THR A 49 0.79 22.98 3.24
CA THR A 49 1.19 22.58 1.89
C THR A 49 1.14 21.06 1.78
N LEU A 50 0.58 20.54 0.69
CA LEU A 50 0.63 19.13 0.33
C LEU A 50 1.38 18.96 -0.98
N ARG A 51 2.43 18.13 -0.98
CA ARG A 51 3.21 17.77 -2.16
C ARG A 51 2.66 16.48 -2.74
N PHE A 52 2.03 16.59 -3.90
CA PHE A 52 1.26 15.52 -4.52
C PHE A 52 1.93 15.08 -5.82
N GLY A 53 2.55 13.90 -5.78
CA GLY A 53 3.09 13.20 -6.96
C GLY A 53 2.04 12.27 -7.56
N ASN A 54 1.86 12.35 -8.88
CA ASN A 54 0.82 11.60 -9.58
C ASN A 54 1.28 11.14 -10.96
N TRP A 55 0.51 10.21 -11.54
CA TRP A 55 0.59 9.91 -12.95
C TRP A 55 -0.04 11.05 -13.77
N PRO A 56 0.49 11.33 -14.98
CA PRO A 56 -0.20 12.17 -15.93
C PRO A 56 -1.62 11.66 -16.19
N LEU A 57 -2.55 12.59 -16.43
CA LEU A 57 -3.95 12.33 -16.81
C LEU A 57 -4.85 11.73 -15.72
N TYR A 58 -4.36 11.53 -14.50
CA TYR A 58 -5.17 10.99 -13.38
C TYR A 58 -6.00 12.06 -12.67
N ILE A 59 -5.67 13.34 -12.85
CA ILE A 59 -6.44 14.46 -12.36
C ILE A 59 -7.05 15.21 -13.55
N ASP A 60 -8.24 15.76 -13.35
CA ASP A 60 -8.95 16.55 -14.34
C ASP A 60 -8.12 17.73 -14.84
N VAL A 61 -8.12 17.93 -16.15
CA VAL A 61 -7.45 19.07 -16.80
C VAL A 61 -8.51 19.88 -17.52
N ASN A 62 -8.55 21.18 -17.25
CA ASN A 62 -9.30 22.10 -18.07
C ASN A 62 -8.54 22.35 -19.38
N GLU A 63 -9.13 21.97 -20.51
CA GLU A 63 -8.45 22.05 -21.81
C GLU A 63 -8.04 23.46 -22.22
N LYS A 64 -8.78 24.49 -21.78
CA LYS A 64 -8.55 25.90 -22.12
C LYS A 64 -7.46 26.53 -21.25
N THR A 65 -7.54 26.32 -19.93
CA THR A 65 -6.64 26.96 -18.96
C THR A 65 -5.46 26.09 -18.57
N LYS A 66 -5.45 24.82 -18.97
CA LYS A 66 -4.47 23.79 -18.56
C LYS A 66 -4.34 23.64 -17.04
N SER A 67 -5.35 24.08 -16.29
CA SER A 67 -5.40 23.98 -14.83
C SER A 67 -6.16 22.72 -14.38
N HIS A 68 -6.08 22.39 -13.09
CA HIS A 68 -6.83 21.29 -12.48
C HIS A 68 -8.00 21.81 -11.60
N PRO A 69 -9.25 21.82 -12.11
CA PRO A 69 -10.42 22.30 -11.35
C PRO A 69 -10.64 21.60 -10.01
N SER A 70 -10.50 20.28 -9.92
CA SER A 70 -10.69 19.55 -8.65
C SER A 70 -9.70 19.98 -7.58
N LEU A 71 -8.42 20.15 -7.94
CA LEU A 71 -7.39 20.64 -7.04
C LEU A 71 -7.68 22.08 -6.62
N THR A 72 -8.14 22.92 -7.55
CA THR A 72 -8.53 24.31 -7.23
C THR A 72 -9.67 24.35 -6.23
N GLN A 73 -10.69 23.51 -6.42
CA GLN A 73 -11.83 23.41 -5.51
C GLN A 73 -11.41 22.89 -4.14
N PHE A 74 -10.53 21.88 -4.10
CA PHE A 74 -9.97 21.35 -2.86
C PHE A 74 -9.19 22.41 -2.08
N GLN A 75 -8.30 23.15 -2.74
CA GLN A 75 -7.52 24.22 -2.12
C GLN A 75 -8.44 25.32 -1.56
N LYS A 76 -9.47 25.74 -2.32
CA LYS A 76 -10.47 26.73 -1.84
C LYS A 76 -11.25 26.25 -0.62
N LYS A 77 -11.63 24.97 -0.57
CA LYS A 77 -12.43 24.39 0.53
C LYS A 77 -11.60 24.21 1.81
N THR A 78 -10.33 23.86 1.66
CA THR A 78 -9.48 23.44 2.79
C THR A 78 -8.50 24.52 3.25
N GLY A 79 -8.20 25.51 2.41
CA GLY A 79 -7.15 26.50 2.66
C GLY A 79 -5.73 25.94 2.51
N VAL A 80 -5.59 24.70 2.04
CA VAL A 80 -4.29 24.05 1.81
C VAL A 80 -3.74 24.46 0.45
N HIS A 81 -2.43 24.66 0.36
CA HIS A 81 -1.74 24.79 -0.92
C HIS A 81 -1.33 23.42 -1.46
N VAL A 82 -1.75 23.05 -2.67
CA VAL A 82 -1.38 21.77 -3.28
C VAL A 82 -0.29 22.00 -4.32
N GLN A 83 0.91 21.49 -4.05
CA GLN A 83 1.99 21.38 -5.01
C GLN A 83 1.82 20.08 -5.80
N TYR A 84 1.12 20.17 -6.93
CA TYR A 84 0.85 19.03 -7.81
C TYR A 84 1.97 18.85 -8.84
N THR A 85 2.46 17.62 -8.95
CA THR A 85 3.50 17.25 -9.92
C THR A 85 3.16 15.91 -10.58
N GLU A 86 3.24 15.88 -11.91
CA GLU A 86 3.08 14.66 -12.71
C GLU A 86 4.44 14.01 -12.96
N ASP A 87 5.07 13.50 -11.91
CA ASP A 87 6.43 12.98 -11.93
C ASP A 87 6.53 11.45 -12.00
N ILE A 88 5.39 10.77 -12.15
CA ILE A 88 5.28 9.31 -12.19
C ILE A 88 4.84 8.85 -13.59
N ASN A 89 5.79 8.44 -14.42
CA ASN A 89 5.50 7.92 -15.77
C ASN A 89 5.52 6.39 -15.84
N ASP A 90 6.30 5.76 -14.96
CA ASP A 90 6.47 4.32 -14.90
C ASP A 90 6.79 3.90 -13.46
N ASN A 91 6.17 2.81 -13.02
CA ASN A 91 6.29 2.31 -11.66
C ASN A 91 7.73 1.87 -11.33
N ALA A 92 8.42 1.21 -12.26
CA ALA A 92 9.78 0.73 -12.04
C ALA A 92 10.78 1.87 -11.91
N THR A 93 10.69 2.81 -12.85
CA THR A 93 11.54 4.00 -12.92
C THR A 93 11.33 4.88 -11.70
N TYR A 94 10.09 5.14 -11.32
CA TYR A 94 9.78 5.94 -10.14
C TYR A 94 10.26 5.26 -8.85
N PHE A 95 10.03 3.96 -8.68
CA PHE A 95 10.58 3.20 -7.55
C PHE A 95 12.11 3.28 -7.50
N GLY A 96 12.78 3.13 -8.65
CA GLY A 96 14.23 3.26 -8.77
C GLY A 96 14.77 4.60 -8.30
N LYS A 97 14.04 5.69 -8.56
CA LYS A 97 14.36 7.05 -8.11
C LYS A 97 14.21 7.22 -6.60
N ILE A 98 13.12 6.72 -6.01
CA ILE A 98 12.77 6.99 -4.60
C ILE A 98 13.38 5.99 -3.61
N GLN A 99 13.72 4.76 -4.04
CA GLN A 99 14.20 3.71 -3.13
C GLN A 99 15.47 4.10 -2.38
N GLY A 100 16.38 4.85 -3.01
CA GLY A 100 17.65 5.26 -2.40
C GLY A 100 17.43 6.16 -1.19
N PRO A 101 16.81 7.34 -1.35
CA PRO A 101 16.44 8.21 -0.24
C PRO A 101 15.57 7.53 0.82
N LEU A 102 14.51 6.81 0.42
CA LEU A 102 13.60 6.17 1.38
C LEU A 102 14.28 5.10 2.23
N SER A 103 15.19 4.31 1.65
CA SER A 103 15.97 3.32 2.40
C SER A 103 16.89 3.95 3.46
N ARG A 104 17.21 5.24 3.33
CA ARG A 104 17.99 6.02 4.31
C ARG A 104 17.12 6.89 5.23
N GLY A 105 15.79 6.74 5.18
CA GLY A 105 14.86 7.59 5.93
C GLY A 105 14.84 9.05 5.48
N GLN A 106 15.33 9.34 4.27
CA GLN A 106 15.33 10.69 3.70
C GLN A 106 14.00 10.96 3.02
N SER A 107 13.52 12.21 3.12
CA SER A 107 12.34 12.66 2.39
C SER A 107 12.59 12.59 0.88
N ILE A 108 11.55 12.27 0.13
CA ILE A 108 11.51 12.34 -1.34
C ILE A 108 10.70 13.53 -1.85
N ASP A 109 10.41 14.45 -0.93
CA ASP A 109 9.59 15.62 -1.18
C ASP A 109 8.17 15.34 -1.69
N ARG A 110 7.59 14.22 -1.27
CA ARG A 110 6.20 13.83 -1.57
C ARG A 110 5.48 13.44 -0.30
N ASP A 111 4.28 13.96 -0.15
CA ASP A 111 3.38 13.64 0.96
C ASP A 111 2.27 12.68 0.47
N ILE A 112 1.89 12.79 -0.81
CA ILE A 112 0.96 11.89 -1.49
C ILE A 112 1.62 11.38 -2.76
N ILE A 113 1.55 10.08 -2.97
CA ILE A 113 2.02 9.39 -4.17
C ILE A 113 0.84 8.57 -4.68
N VAL A 114 0.43 8.81 -5.92
CA VAL A 114 -0.60 8.00 -6.58
C VAL A 114 0.08 7.21 -7.68
N MET A 115 0.00 5.88 -7.60
CA MET A 115 0.58 4.95 -8.57
C MET A 115 -0.47 3.93 -9.01
N THR A 116 -0.41 3.47 -10.26
CA THR A 116 -1.21 2.34 -10.72
C THR A 116 -0.73 1.05 -10.04
N ASP A 117 -1.65 0.17 -9.66
CA ASP A 117 -1.40 -1.12 -8.97
C ASP A 117 -1.03 -2.28 -9.91
N ASN A 118 -0.74 -1.99 -11.18
CA ASN A 118 -0.45 -2.97 -12.23
C ASN A 118 0.91 -3.68 -12.12
N SER A 119 1.66 -3.47 -11.04
CA SER A 119 3.02 -3.95 -10.90
C SER A 119 3.38 -4.28 -9.44
N ARG A 120 4.54 -4.93 -9.23
CA ARG A 120 5.03 -5.27 -7.88
C ARG A 120 5.47 -4.06 -7.05
N TYR A 121 5.72 -2.91 -7.67
CA TYR A 121 6.42 -1.79 -7.01
C TYR A 121 5.60 -1.12 -5.89
N PRO A 122 4.29 -0.83 -6.06
CA PRO A 122 3.45 -0.37 -4.96
C PRO A 122 3.49 -1.33 -3.75
N SER A 123 3.41 -2.63 -3.99
CA SER A 123 3.49 -3.66 -2.94
C SER A 123 4.86 -3.69 -2.24
N LEU A 124 5.94 -3.36 -2.95
CA LEU A 124 7.28 -3.27 -2.35
C LEU A 124 7.41 -2.07 -1.41
N LEU A 125 6.78 -0.93 -1.71
CA LEU A 125 6.76 0.23 -0.82
C LEU A 125 6.14 -0.14 0.53
N ILE A 126 5.00 -0.83 0.52
CA ILE A 126 4.29 -1.31 1.71
C ILE A 126 5.17 -2.33 2.47
N LYS A 127 5.73 -3.33 1.77
CA LYS A 127 6.59 -4.35 2.40
C LYS A 127 7.86 -3.77 3.02
N LYS A 128 8.32 -2.61 2.55
CA LYS A 128 9.47 -1.88 3.11
C LYS A 128 9.07 -0.91 4.23
N GLY A 129 7.78 -0.69 4.45
CA GLY A 129 7.27 0.27 5.44
C GLY A 129 7.55 1.72 5.06
N TRP A 130 7.63 2.03 3.76
CA TRP A 130 7.83 3.40 3.28
C TRP A 130 6.52 4.16 3.04
N VAL A 131 5.41 3.43 2.98
CA VAL A 131 4.02 3.92 2.90
C VAL A 131 3.14 3.09 3.81
#